data_AF-A0A976LQQ6-F1
#
_entry.id   AF-A0A976LQQ6-F1
#
_cell.length_a   1.000
_cell.length_b   1.000
_cell.length_c   1.000
_cell.angle_alpha   90.00
_cell.angle_beta   90.00
_cell.angle_gamma   90.00
#
_symmetry.space_group_name_H-M   'P 1'
#
loop_
_entity.id
_entity.type
_entity.pdbx_description
1 polymer ?
#
loop_
_entity_poly.entity_id
_entity_poly.type
_entity_poly.pdbx_seq_one_letter_code
_entity_poly.pdbx_strand_id
1 'polypeptide(L)' 'AATSFASRSDTLQSGLIALDWQPVNALFLSATLQHDRRSSNLTGFDFTSSAASVTARVNF' A
#
# COMPACT_ATOMS: atom_id res chain seq x y z
N ALA A 1 35.29 -15.82 9.33
CA ALA A 1 33.96 -16.44 9.32
C ALA A 1 33.10 -15.67 8.35
N ALA A 2 32.63 -16.31 7.26
CA ALA A 2 31.71 -15.68 6.33
C ALA A 2 30.33 -15.60 7.01
N THR A 3 29.92 -14.40 7.40
CA THR A 3 28.58 -14.15 7.94
C THR A 3 27.58 -14.40 6.82
N SER A 4 26.72 -15.41 6.98
CA SER A 4 25.67 -15.76 6.03
C SER A 4 24.60 -14.64 5.95
N PHE A 5 24.93 -13.53 5.30
CA PHE A 5 23.95 -12.56 4.81
C PHE A 5 23.26 -13.06 3.53
N ALA A 6 23.56 -14.28 3.08
CA ALA A 6 23.30 -14.78 1.74
C ALA A 6 21.95 -15.53 1.55
N SER A 7 20.97 -15.40 2.44
CA SER A 7 19.74 -16.23 2.34
C SER A 7 18.43 -15.53 2.68
N ARG A 8 18.46 -14.27 3.12
CA ARG A 8 17.22 -13.54 3.38
C ARG A 8 16.71 -12.95 2.06
N SER A 9 15.76 -13.65 1.45
CA SER A 9 14.94 -13.12 0.36
C SER A 9 13.59 -12.70 0.95
N ASP A 10 13.30 -11.40 0.91
CA ASP A 10 12.00 -10.85 1.26
C ASP A 10 11.30 -10.41 -0.03
N THR A 11 10.09 -10.88 -0.25
CA THR A 11 9.24 -10.42 -1.37
C THR A 11 8.14 -9.53 -0.80
N LEU A 12 8.09 -8.27 -1.24
CA LEU A 12 6.99 -7.35 -0.95
C LEU A 12 6.11 -7.24 -2.20
N GLN A 13 4.82 -7.54 -2.03
CA GLN A 13 3.79 -7.38 -3.05
C GLN A 13 2.85 -6.27 -2.60
N SER A 14 2.79 -5.21 -3.38
CA SER A 14 1.94 -4.05 -3.12
C SER A 14 0.93 -3.88 -4.25
N GLY A 15 -0.34 -3.75 -3.89
CA GLY A 15 -1.44 -3.44 -4.79
C GLY A 15 -2.12 -2.16 -4.35
N LEU A 16 -2.51 -1.32 -5.31
CA LEU A 16 -3.23 -0.08 -5.05
C LEU A 16 -4.36 0.09 -6.06
N ILE A 17 -5.56 0.37 -5.55
CA ILE A 17 -6.72 0.78 -6.31
C ILE A 17 -7.04 2.21 -5.92
N ALA A 18 -7.10 3.10 -6.90
CA ALA A 18 -7.47 4.49 -6.71
C ALA A 18 -8.66 4.85 -7.60
N LEU A 19 -9.61 5.58 -7.03
CA LEU A 19 -10.75 6.16 -7.73
C LEU A 19 -10.76 7.66 -7.47
N ASP A 20 -10.54 8.43 -8.53
CA ASP A 20 -10.61 9.89 -8.50
C ASP A 20 -11.86 10.35 -9.25
N TRP A 21 -12.67 11.19 -8.60
CA TRP A 21 -13.93 11.65 -9.14
C TRP A 21 -14.12 13.15 -8.88
N GLN A 22 -14.39 13.88 -9.95
CA GLN A 22 -14.75 15.29 -9.90
C GLN A 22 -16.19 15.45 -10.42
N PRO A 23 -17.21 15.26 -9.57
CA PRO A 23 -18.60 15.41 -9.99
C PRO A 23 -18.94 16.82 -10.48
N VAL A 24 -18.33 17.84 -9.86
CA VAL A 24 -18.49 19.25 -10.20
C VAL A 24 -17.17 19.99 -10.05
N ASN A 25 -17.02 21.16 -10.67
CA ASN A 25 -15.78 21.95 -10.61
C ASN A 25 -15.34 22.31 -9.18
N ALA A 26 -16.31 22.47 -8.26
CA ALA A 26 -16.06 22.85 -6.88
C ALA A 26 -15.72 21.67 -5.94
N LEU A 27 -15.85 20.41 -6.38
CA LEU A 27 -15.70 19.24 -5.51
C LEU A 27 -14.87 18.16 -6.18
N PHE A 28 -13.78 17.77 -5.50
CA PHE A 28 -12.95 16.62 -5.85
C PHE A 28 -13.04 15.57 -4.76
N LEU A 29 -13.26 14.32 -5.16
CA LEU A 29 -13.30 13.14 -4.29
C LEU A 29 -12.22 12.16 -4.76
N SER A 30 -11.51 11.57 -3.80
CA SER A 30 -10.54 10.51 -4.07
C SER A 30 -10.72 9.41 -3.03
N ALA A 31 -10.77 8.17 -3.49
CA ALA A 31 -10.77 6.99 -2.64
C ALA A 31 -9.60 6.10 -3.04
N THR A 32 -8.83 5.63 -2.07
CA THR A 32 -7.72 4.72 -2.30
C THR A 32 -7.85 3.50 -1.39
N LEU A 33 -7.50 2.34 -1.95
CA LEU A 33 -7.35 1.08 -1.24
C LEU A 33 -5.98 0.51 -1.58
N GLN A 34 -5.14 0.37 -0.57
CA GLN A 34 -3.79 -0.18 -0.66
C GLN A 34 -3.74 -1.50 0.09
N HIS A 35 -3.10 -2.50 -0.50
CA HIS A 35 -2.86 -3.81 0.09
C HIS A 35 -1.40 -4.20 -0.10
N ASP A 36 -0.68 -4.32 1.00
CA ASP A 36 0.72 -4.71 1.02
C ASP A 36 0.88 -6.06 1.73
N ARG A 37 1.49 -7.02 1.06
CA ARG A 37 1.83 -8.32 1.62
C ARG A 37 3.34 -8.54 1.49
N ARG A 38 4.02 -8.71 2.62
CA ARG A 38 5.42 -9.11 2.67
C ARG A 38 5.51 -10.56 3.09
N SER A 39 6.22 -11.36 2.28
CA SER A 39 6.65 -12.70 2.65
C SER A 39 8.17 -12.72 2.82
N SER A 40 8.65 -13.16 3.97
CA SER A 40 10.08 -13.30 4.29
C SER A 40 10.45 -14.77 4.47
N ASN A 41 11.67 -15.13 4.07
CA ASN A 41 12.27 -16.44 4.34
C ASN A 41 12.44 -16.73 5.85
N LEU A 42 12.42 -15.72 6.72
CA LEU A 42 12.53 -15.89 8.17
C LEU A 42 11.16 -15.86 8.87
N THR A 43 10.92 -16.87 9.71
CA THR A 43 9.69 -17.03 10.49
C THR A 43 9.41 -15.80 11.36
N GLY A 44 8.20 -15.25 11.26
CA GLY A 44 7.72 -14.14 12.10
C GLY A 44 7.86 -12.73 11.52
N PHE A 45 8.41 -12.57 10.32
CA PHE A 45 8.54 -11.28 9.62
C PHE A 45 7.55 -11.08 8.46
N ASP A 46 6.58 -11.97 8.34
CA ASP A 46 5.48 -11.82 7.39
C ASP A 46 4.49 -10.78 7.89
N PHE A 47 4.09 -9.85 7.03
CA PHE A 47 3.02 -8.91 7.33
C PHE A 47 2.07 -8.76 6.16
N THR A 48 0.80 -8.54 6.51
CA THR A 48 -0.23 -8.12 5.57
C THR A 48 -0.82 -6.82 6.11
N SER A 49 -0.73 -5.76 5.32
CA SER A 49 -1.26 -4.44 5.65
C SER A 49 -2.32 -4.07 4.60
N SER A 50 -3.48 -3.59 5.05
CA SER A 50 -4.50 -3.04 4.16
C SER A 50 -4.88 -1.66 4.68
N ALA A 51 -4.80 -0.66 3.82
CA ALA A 51 -5.13 0.71 4.13
C ALA A 51 -6.19 1.22 3.15
N ALA A 52 -7.23 1.85 3.67
CA ALA A 52 -8.22 2.54 2.86
C ALA A 52 -8.23 4.02 3.24
N SER A 53 -8.31 4.92 2.26
CA SER A 53 -8.44 6.34 2.50
C SER A 53 -9.52 6.95 1.61
N VAL A 54 -10.20 7.96 2.14
CA VAL A 54 -11.16 8.77 1.38
C VAL A 54 -10.83 10.23 1.66
N THR A 55 -10.68 11.00 0.59
CA THR A 55 -10.34 12.41 0.62
C THR A 55 -11.40 13.19 -0.15
N ALA A 56 -11.87 14.28 0.43
CA ALA A 56 -12.70 15.27 -0.25
C ALA A 56 -12.01 16.63 -0.21
N ARG A 57 -11.95 17.30 -1.36
CA ARG A 57 -11.44 18.67 -1.49
C ARG A 57 -12.52 19.54 -2.10
N VAL A 58 -12.82 20.64 -1.42
CA VAL A 58 -13.75 21.66 -1.90
C VAL A 58 -12.93 22.87 -2.34
N ASN A 59 -13.21 23.39 -3.53
CA ASN A 59 -12.64 24.62 -4.05
C ASN A 59 -13.75 25.69 -4.14
N PHE A 60 -13.47 26.88 -3.60
CA PHE A 60 -14.35 28.04 -3.61
C PHE A 60 -13.62 29.27 -4.17
#